data_AF-A0AAJ5ZG36-F1
#
_entry.id   AF-A0AAJ5ZG36-F1
#
_cell.length_a   1.000
_cell.length_b   1.000
_cell.length_c   1.000
_cell.angle_alpha   90.00
_cell.angle_beta   90.00
_cell.angle_gamma   90.00
#
_symmetry.space_group_name_H-M   'P 1'
#
loop_
_entity.id
_entity.type
_entity.pdbx_description
1 polymer ?
#
loop_
_entity_poly.entity_id
_entity_poly.type
_entity_poly.pdbx_seq_one_letter_code
_entity_poly.pdbx_strand_id
1 'polypeptide(L)'
;MKNWAFVIGIVTCALLTACNGDSDGTTVQDTGSAEDGSTTIDGGAESVHILSAFFGLDNGVPGLFFGCGFGLQDGMPIVLDRRIPLPALLDASVFVVHRASGAESPIGCATLAPADEAEERRTILLLGEFASDGDPPVGVEIVGTLLTDDGIDAKGALVETVVPLAAGPSIVLAEHYLISELPTGSTDECPADMDHIIKTTWEGGVSGPGGADLDESHRLGTTVEYASGEVRVATLLADAFDNDNHVEFCMSAPGEPVAITAGSGLYEDPNGDLNVLHTQVVIDAHELTP
;
A
#
# COMPACT_ATOMS: atom_id res chain seq x y z
N MET A 1 24.82 -33.59 23.10
CA MET A 1 23.87 -34.53 23.73
C MET A 1 22.92 -33.77 24.65
N LYS A 2 21.72 -33.44 24.15
CA LYS A 2 20.50 -33.33 24.95
C LYS A 2 19.31 -33.27 23.99
N ASN A 3 18.51 -34.33 24.02
CA ASN A 3 17.31 -34.52 23.22
C ASN A 3 16.17 -33.68 23.80
N TRP A 4 15.35 -33.08 22.94
CA TRP A 4 14.01 -32.65 23.29
C TRP A 4 12.99 -33.42 22.45
N ALA A 5 12.04 -34.04 23.15
CA ALA A 5 10.97 -34.85 22.60
C ALA A 5 9.77 -33.96 22.28
N PHE A 6 9.20 -34.15 21.09
CA PHE A 6 7.95 -33.54 20.65
C PHE A 6 6.78 -34.42 21.12
N VAL A 7 5.77 -33.81 21.74
CA VAL A 7 4.48 -34.44 22.06
C VAL A 7 3.46 -33.95 21.04
N ILE A 8 2.85 -34.90 20.31
CA ILE A 8 1.82 -34.67 19.30
C ILE A 8 0.45 -34.64 19.99
N GLY A 9 -0.26 -33.52 19.90
CA GLY A 9 -1.65 -33.37 20.34
C GLY A 9 -2.63 -33.66 19.20
N ILE A 10 -3.53 -34.61 19.42
CA ILE A 10 -4.62 -35.00 18.51
C ILE A 10 -5.79 -34.01 18.67
N VAL A 11 -6.26 -33.44 17.56
CA VAL A 11 -7.49 -32.62 17.51
C VAL A 11 -8.66 -33.51 17.12
N THR A 12 -9.67 -33.55 17.99
CA THR A 12 -10.90 -34.33 17.82
C THR A 12 -11.97 -33.48 17.13
N CYS A 13 -12.55 -34.04 16.07
CA CYS A 13 -13.63 -33.47 15.29
C CYS A 13 -14.98 -33.62 16.03
N ALA A 14 -15.74 -32.54 16.20
CA ALA A 14 -17.08 -32.57 16.77
C ALA A 14 -18.13 -32.24 15.69
N LEU A 15 -19.00 -33.23 15.43
CA LEU A 15 -20.22 -33.11 14.62
C LEU A 15 -21.28 -32.32 15.40
N LEU A 16 -21.96 -31.38 14.73
CA LEU A 16 -23.22 -30.82 15.20
C LEU A 16 -24.35 -31.08 14.21
N THR A 17 -25.42 -31.59 14.80
CA THR A 17 -26.61 -32.20 14.22
C THR A 17 -27.63 -31.15 13.80
N ALA A 18 -28.34 -31.42 12.70
CA ALA A 18 -29.50 -30.69 12.22
C ALA A 18 -30.72 -30.82 13.15
N CYS A 19 -31.55 -29.77 13.21
CA CYS A 19 -32.96 -29.84 13.60
C CYS A 19 -33.80 -29.00 12.64
N ASN A 20 -34.71 -29.68 11.92
CA ASN A 20 -35.86 -29.09 11.23
C ASN A 20 -36.98 -28.86 12.27
N GLY A 21 -37.72 -27.76 12.13
CA GLY A 21 -38.98 -27.50 12.84
C GLY A 21 -39.83 -26.54 12.01
N ASP A 22 -41.02 -27.00 11.64
CA ASP A 22 -41.92 -26.45 10.62
C ASP A 22 -43.09 -25.65 11.23
N SER A 23 -43.67 -24.77 10.42
CA SER A 23 -45.04 -24.19 10.45
C SER A 23 -45.51 -23.26 11.59
N ASP A 24 -45.97 -22.04 11.27
CA ASP A 24 -47.39 -21.76 10.97
C ASP A 24 -47.58 -20.33 10.38
N GLY A 25 -48.57 -20.17 9.51
CA GLY A 25 -48.79 -18.95 8.71
C GLY A 25 -49.76 -17.94 9.31
N THR A 26 -49.78 -16.73 8.74
CA THR A 26 -50.99 -15.89 8.60
C THR A 26 -50.73 -14.82 7.54
N THR A 27 -51.62 -14.76 6.55
CA THR A 27 -51.69 -13.75 5.50
C THR A 27 -52.55 -12.56 5.96
N VAL A 28 -52.08 -11.34 5.71
CA VAL A 28 -52.95 -10.17 5.53
C VAL A 28 -52.38 -9.33 4.39
N GLN A 29 -53.20 -9.13 3.36
CA GLN A 29 -53.00 -8.13 2.31
C GLN A 29 -53.41 -6.76 2.87
N ASP A 30 -52.59 -5.73 2.64
CA ASP A 30 -53.08 -4.36 2.60
C ASP A 30 -52.48 -3.63 1.38
N THR A 31 -53.33 -2.87 0.73
CA THR A 31 -53.15 -2.18 -0.54
C THR A 31 -53.00 -0.69 -0.30
N GLY A 32 -51.91 -0.07 -0.76
CA GLY A 32 -51.75 1.39 -0.67
C GLY A 32 -50.64 1.94 -1.56
N SER A 33 -51.06 2.62 -2.63
CA SER A 33 -50.39 3.50 -3.60
C SER A 33 -48.99 4.05 -3.32
N ALA A 34 -48.14 3.89 -4.33
CA ALA A 34 -47.16 4.82 -4.92
C ALA A 34 -46.72 6.06 -4.10
N GLU A 35 -45.42 6.11 -3.78
CA GLU A 35 -44.59 7.29 -4.04
C GLU A 35 -43.30 6.85 -4.73
N ASP A 36 -43.03 7.57 -5.83
CA ASP A 36 -41.84 7.55 -6.65
C ASP A 36 -40.63 7.99 -5.82
N GLY A 37 -39.61 7.14 -5.82
CA GLY A 37 -38.39 7.31 -5.03
C GLY A 37 -37.44 6.19 -5.37
N SER A 38 -37.22 5.96 -6.68
CA SER A 38 -36.10 5.16 -7.15
C SER A 38 -34.80 5.92 -6.85
N THR A 39 -34.41 5.96 -5.58
CA THR A 39 -32.99 6.03 -5.23
C THR A 39 -32.40 4.71 -5.69
N THR A 40 -31.93 4.70 -6.93
CA THR A 40 -30.79 3.87 -7.30
C THR A 40 -29.70 4.23 -6.31
N ILE A 41 -29.63 3.49 -5.20
CA ILE A 41 -28.36 3.22 -4.55
C ILE A 41 -27.57 2.55 -5.66
N ASP A 42 -26.77 3.35 -6.36
CA ASP A 42 -25.71 2.83 -7.19
C ASP A 42 -24.79 2.11 -6.20
N GLY A 43 -25.05 0.82 -6.00
CA GLY A 43 -24.15 -0.09 -5.34
C GLY A 43 -22.96 -0.27 -6.27
N GLY A 44 -22.19 0.81 -6.47
CA GLY A 44 -20.92 0.77 -7.14
C GLY A 44 -20.14 -0.35 -6.47
N ALA A 45 -19.87 -1.41 -7.23
CA ALA A 45 -19.09 -2.51 -6.73
C ALA A 45 -17.78 -1.92 -6.20
N GLU A 46 -17.45 -2.25 -4.95
CA GLU A 46 -16.19 -1.84 -4.35
C GLU A 46 -15.05 -2.27 -5.29
N SER A 47 -14.20 -1.31 -5.69
CA SER A 47 -13.13 -1.52 -6.68
C SER A 47 -11.80 -1.07 -6.10
N VAL A 48 -10.74 -1.79 -6.44
CA VAL A 48 -9.36 -1.45 -6.07
C VAL A 48 -8.82 -0.41 -7.06
N HIS A 49 -8.03 0.53 -6.54
CA HIS A 49 -7.37 1.56 -7.32
C HIS A 49 -5.85 1.43 -7.24
N ILE A 50 -5.18 1.59 -8.39
CA ILE A 50 -3.75 1.85 -8.43
C ILE A 50 -3.57 3.35 -8.18
N LEU A 51 -3.04 3.71 -7.01
CA LEU A 51 -2.81 5.09 -6.60
C LEU A 51 -1.60 5.70 -7.33
N SER A 52 -0.56 4.90 -7.57
CA SER A 52 0.61 5.31 -8.35
C SER A 52 1.26 4.13 -9.05
N ALA A 53 1.91 4.42 -10.18
CA ALA A 53 2.88 3.56 -10.83
C ALA A 53 4.09 4.39 -11.18
N PHE A 54 5.26 4.02 -10.67
CA PHE A 54 6.48 4.80 -10.82
C PHE A 54 7.54 4.01 -11.55
N PHE A 55 8.03 4.52 -12.68
CA PHE A 55 9.16 3.91 -13.39
C PHE A 55 10.47 4.27 -12.66
N GLY A 56 10.69 3.67 -11.50
CA GLY A 56 11.71 4.10 -10.54
C GLY A 56 13.13 3.65 -10.84
N LEU A 57 13.34 2.64 -11.69
CA LEU A 57 14.67 2.20 -12.13
C LEU A 57 14.63 1.68 -13.57
N ASP A 58 15.60 2.08 -14.38
CA ASP A 58 15.85 1.56 -15.73
C ASP A 58 17.07 0.63 -15.69
N ASN A 59 16.87 -0.67 -15.90
CA ASN A 59 17.92 -1.68 -15.84
C ASN A 59 18.78 -1.58 -14.56
N GLY A 60 18.15 -1.24 -13.43
CA GLY A 60 18.79 -0.94 -12.16
C GLY A 60 18.52 -1.95 -11.05
N VAL A 61 17.46 -2.76 -11.16
CA VAL A 61 17.04 -3.68 -10.09
C VAL A 61 17.76 -5.03 -10.22
N PRO A 62 18.62 -5.40 -9.26
CA PRO A 62 19.18 -6.75 -9.17
C PRO A 62 18.13 -7.77 -8.71
N GLY A 63 17.42 -8.40 -9.66
CA GLY A 63 16.27 -9.26 -9.39
C GLY A 63 16.52 -10.40 -8.38
N LEU A 64 17.75 -10.93 -8.31
CA LEU A 64 18.13 -12.00 -7.37
C LEU A 64 17.83 -11.64 -5.90
N PHE A 65 17.99 -10.37 -5.50
CA PHE A 65 17.77 -9.95 -4.11
C PHE A 65 16.28 -9.88 -3.74
N PHE A 66 15.39 -9.93 -4.74
CA PHE A 66 13.94 -9.84 -4.56
C PHE A 66 13.22 -11.16 -4.89
N GLY A 67 13.97 -12.28 -4.95
CA GLY A 67 13.40 -13.58 -5.31
C GLY A 67 13.07 -13.73 -6.81
N CYS A 68 13.54 -12.80 -7.64
CA CYS A 68 13.32 -12.79 -9.08
C CYS A 68 14.50 -13.39 -9.85
N GLY A 69 14.40 -13.41 -11.18
CA GLY A 69 15.44 -13.89 -12.08
C GLY A 69 16.78 -13.15 -11.94
N PHE A 70 17.82 -13.71 -12.56
CA PHE A 70 19.13 -13.07 -12.65
C PHE A 70 19.11 -11.93 -13.67
N GLY A 71 19.88 -10.87 -13.39
CA GLY A 71 20.03 -9.72 -14.28
C GLY A 71 19.67 -8.42 -13.56
N LEU A 72 20.04 -7.31 -14.20
CA LEU A 72 19.45 -6.02 -13.87
C LEU A 72 18.23 -5.85 -14.76
N GLN A 73 17.15 -5.37 -14.16
CA GLN A 73 15.86 -5.18 -14.82
C GLN A 73 15.33 -3.80 -14.47
N ASP A 74 14.34 -3.35 -15.22
CA ASP A 74 13.53 -2.22 -14.83
C ASP A 74 12.80 -2.52 -13.51
N GLY A 75 12.64 -1.48 -12.69
CA GLY A 75 11.87 -1.51 -11.46
C GLY A 75 10.69 -0.56 -11.54
N MET A 76 9.50 -1.08 -11.34
CA MET A 76 8.28 -0.28 -11.31
C MET A 76 7.41 -0.64 -10.11
N PRO A 77 7.57 0.05 -8.97
CA PRO A 77 6.60 -0.03 -7.89
C PRO A 77 5.23 0.50 -8.34
N ILE A 78 4.18 -0.24 -7.98
CA ILE A 78 2.80 0.23 -8.00
C ILE A 78 2.26 0.25 -6.58
N VAL A 79 1.51 1.29 -6.23
CA VAL A 79 0.89 1.46 -4.92
C VAL A 79 -0.62 1.29 -5.07
N LEU A 80 -1.21 0.42 -4.27
CA LEU A 80 -2.65 0.17 -4.23
C LEU A 80 -3.31 0.88 -3.04
N ASP A 81 -4.59 1.22 -3.20
CA ASP A 81 -5.43 1.74 -2.11
C ASP A 81 -5.86 0.65 -1.11
N ARG A 82 -5.55 -0.62 -1.39
CA ARG A 82 -5.80 -1.79 -0.55
C ARG A 82 -4.54 -2.62 -0.36
N ARG A 83 -4.49 -3.37 0.75
CA ARG A 83 -3.38 -4.27 1.07
C ARG A 83 -3.56 -5.62 0.41
N ILE A 84 -2.44 -6.30 0.14
CA ILE A 84 -2.37 -7.63 -0.44
C ILE A 84 -2.05 -8.66 0.66
N PRO A 85 -2.74 -9.81 0.72
CA PRO A 85 -2.55 -10.79 1.79
C PRO A 85 -1.23 -11.56 1.71
N LEU A 86 -0.73 -12.00 2.87
CA LEU A 86 0.36 -12.99 2.94
C LEU A 86 -0.15 -14.41 3.25
N PRO A 87 0.51 -15.45 2.69
CA PRO A 87 1.55 -15.36 1.66
C PRO A 87 0.94 -15.03 0.29
N ALA A 88 1.39 -13.95 -0.36
CA ALA A 88 1.08 -13.68 -1.75
C ALA A 88 2.15 -14.31 -2.63
N LEU A 89 1.78 -15.35 -3.38
CA LEU A 89 2.53 -15.67 -4.59
C LEU A 89 1.94 -14.80 -5.71
N LEU A 90 2.59 -13.67 -5.98
CA LEU A 90 2.18 -12.79 -7.07
C LEU A 90 2.51 -13.47 -8.41
N ASP A 91 1.47 -13.79 -9.17
CA ASP A 91 1.62 -14.26 -10.55
C ASP A 91 1.88 -13.06 -11.45
N ALA A 92 3.09 -12.90 -11.96
CA ALA A 92 3.47 -11.78 -12.82
C ALA A 92 2.55 -11.61 -14.05
N SER A 93 1.90 -12.68 -14.52
CA SER A 93 0.98 -12.63 -15.66
C SER A 93 -0.33 -11.89 -15.39
N VAL A 94 -0.63 -11.54 -14.13
CA VAL A 94 -1.82 -10.72 -13.79
C VAL A 94 -1.61 -9.24 -14.07
N PHE A 95 -0.40 -8.81 -14.39
CA PHE A 95 -0.05 -7.42 -14.62
C PHE A 95 0.42 -7.20 -16.07
N VAL A 96 0.15 -6.02 -16.60
CA VAL A 96 0.67 -5.55 -17.90
C VAL A 96 1.10 -4.09 -17.78
N VAL A 97 2.26 -3.76 -18.35
CA VAL A 97 2.69 -2.38 -18.54
C VAL A 97 2.38 -1.95 -19.97
N HIS A 98 1.71 -0.81 -20.11
CA HIS A 98 1.38 -0.18 -21.38
C HIS A 98 2.45 0.85 -21.73
N ARG A 99 2.94 0.84 -22.97
CA ARG A 99 3.94 1.79 -23.48
C ARG A 99 3.34 2.84 -24.41
N ALA A 100 4.03 3.96 -24.56
CA ALA A 100 3.58 5.09 -25.38
C ALA A 100 3.28 4.73 -26.85
N SER A 101 3.98 3.73 -27.39
CA SER A 101 3.76 3.18 -28.74
C SER A 101 2.46 2.39 -28.89
N GLY A 102 1.78 2.09 -27.78
CA GLY A 102 0.66 1.15 -27.71
C GLY A 102 1.08 -0.31 -27.60
N ALA A 103 2.39 -0.59 -27.47
CA ALA A 103 2.87 -1.92 -27.17
C ALA A 103 2.71 -2.25 -25.68
N GLU A 104 2.48 -3.52 -25.38
CA GLU A 104 2.46 -4.04 -24.02
C GLU A 104 3.84 -4.61 -23.67
N SER A 105 4.22 -4.50 -22.39
CA SER A 105 5.38 -5.15 -21.80
C SER A 105 4.91 -6.13 -20.73
N PRO A 106 5.18 -7.45 -20.90
CA PRO A 106 4.85 -8.44 -19.88
C PRO A 106 5.78 -8.28 -18.67
N ILE A 107 5.26 -8.64 -17.49
CA ILE A 107 6.04 -8.60 -16.25
C ILE A 107 6.86 -9.89 -16.13
N GLY A 108 8.16 -9.75 -15.84
CA GLY A 108 9.06 -10.87 -15.59
C GLY A 108 8.93 -11.43 -14.17
N CYS A 109 8.72 -10.55 -13.20
CA CYS A 109 8.54 -10.88 -11.79
C CYS A 109 7.71 -9.81 -11.07
N ALA A 110 6.92 -10.22 -10.08
CA ALA A 110 6.20 -9.31 -9.18
C ALA A 110 6.47 -9.75 -7.74
N THR A 111 6.70 -8.80 -6.84
CA THR A 111 7.05 -9.06 -5.44
C THR A 111 6.54 -7.94 -4.53
N LEU A 112 6.26 -8.27 -3.27
CA LEU A 112 5.97 -7.27 -2.23
C LEU A 112 7.24 -6.72 -1.60
N ALA A 113 8.38 -7.42 -1.72
CA ALA A 113 9.63 -6.97 -1.15
C ALA A 113 10.15 -5.67 -1.83
N PRO A 114 10.75 -4.74 -1.07
CA PRO A 114 11.05 -4.82 0.36
C PRO A 114 9.86 -4.54 1.30
N ALA A 115 8.78 -3.88 0.83
CA ALA A 115 7.57 -3.54 1.58
C ALA A 115 6.64 -4.75 1.85
N ASP A 116 7.18 -5.86 2.40
CA ASP A 116 6.44 -7.09 2.68
C ASP A 116 5.95 -7.21 4.13
N GLU A 117 6.16 -6.18 4.95
CA GLU A 117 5.65 -6.09 6.31
C GLU A 117 4.14 -5.88 6.35
N ALA A 118 3.50 -6.23 7.48
CA ALA A 118 2.07 -6.48 7.45
C ALA A 118 1.17 -5.28 7.15
N GLU A 119 1.63 -4.10 7.52
CA GLU A 119 0.92 -2.83 7.34
C GLU A 119 1.28 -2.15 6.01
N GLU A 120 2.28 -2.67 5.28
CA GLU A 120 2.94 -2.01 4.13
C GLU A 120 2.65 -2.67 2.78
N ARG A 121 1.90 -3.79 2.78
CA ARG A 121 1.62 -4.63 1.60
C ARG A 121 0.67 -3.99 0.59
N ARG A 122 0.75 -2.69 0.40
CA ARG A 122 0.08 -1.89 -0.63
C ARG A 122 0.98 -1.74 -1.86
N THR A 123 2.29 -1.93 -1.70
CA THR A 123 3.27 -1.78 -2.77
C THR A 123 3.59 -3.12 -3.42
N ILE A 124 3.47 -3.19 -4.74
CA ILE A 124 3.97 -4.31 -5.54
C ILE A 124 5.09 -3.79 -6.43
N LEU A 125 6.29 -4.34 -6.30
CA LEU A 125 7.39 -4.09 -7.22
C LEU A 125 7.26 -5.01 -8.45
N LEU A 126 7.05 -4.40 -9.62
CA LEU A 126 7.11 -5.08 -10.91
C LEU A 126 8.53 -5.00 -11.46
N LEU A 127 9.04 -6.12 -11.98
CA LEU A 127 10.35 -6.20 -12.64
C LEU A 127 10.21 -6.74 -14.07
N GLY A 128 10.92 -6.13 -15.01
CA GLY A 128 10.89 -6.52 -16.42
C GLY A 128 11.63 -5.55 -17.32
N GLU A 129 11.15 -5.42 -18.56
CA GLU A 129 11.65 -4.48 -19.59
C GLU A 129 10.47 -3.62 -20.03
N PHE A 130 10.35 -2.44 -19.41
CA PHE A 130 9.19 -1.57 -19.46
C PHE A 130 9.40 -0.36 -20.36
N ALA A 131 10.65 0.00 -20.63
CA ALA A 131 11.01 1.12 -21.48
C ALA A 131 11.93 0.72 -22.64
N SER A 132 11.94 1.55 -23.67
CA SER A 132 13.01 1.60 -24.67
C SER A 132 13.16 3.04 -25.20
N ASP A 133 14.21 3.31 -25.98
CA ASP A 133 14.46 4.63 -26.55
C ASP A 133 13.23 5.22 -27.29
N GLY A 134 12.60 6.23 -26.68
CA GLY A 134 11.44 6.92 -27.22
C GLY A 134 10.10 6.19 -27.05
N ASP A 135 10.06 5.13 -26.25
CA ASP A 135 8.85 4.35 -25.92
C ASP A 135 8.77 4.06 -24.41
N PRO A 136 8.52 5.10 -23.59
CA PRO A 136 8.42 4.94 -22.13
C PRO A 136 7.13 4.22 -21.73
N PRO A 137 7.08 3.65 -20.51
CA PRO A 137 5.83 3.20 -19.92
C PRO A 137 4.90 4.38 -19.69
N VAL A 138 3.60 4.16 -19.91
CA VAL A 138 2.55 5.18 -19.74
C VAL A 138 1.38 4.70 -18.89
N GLY A 139 1.24 3.40 -18.66
CA GLY A 139 0.21 2.88 -17.76
C GLY A 139 0.49 1.48 -17.26
N VAL A 140 -0.24 1.08 -16.23
CA VAL A 140 -0.19 -0.27 -15.65
C VAL A 140 -1.61 -0.77 -15.43
N GLU A 141 -1.87 -2.01 -15.80
CA GLU A 141 -3.16 -2.67 -15.64
C GLU A 141 -3.03 -4.01 -14.92
N ILE A 142 -3.99 -4.29 -14.04
CA ILE A 142 -4.17 -5.61 -13.42
C ILE A 142 -5.17 -6.40 -14.29
N VAL A 143 -4.67 -7.21 -15.22
CA VAL A 143 -5.48 -7.97 -16.19
C VAL A 143 -5.97 -9.32 -15.65
N GLY A 144 -5.35 -9.83 -14.59
CA GLY A 144 -5.71 -11.09 -13.92
C GLY A 144 -6.38 -10.87 -12.57
N THR A 145 -6.83 -11.96 -11.93
CA THR A 145 -7.39 -11.88 -10.57
C THR A 145 -6.28 -11.65 -9.55
N LEU A 146 -6.45 -10.64 -8.71
CA LEU A 146 -5.59 -10.32 -7.58
C LEU A 146 -6.47 -9.92 -6.40
N LEU A 147 -6.57 -10.78 -5.39
CA LEU A 147 -7.40 -10.52 -4.22
C LEU A 147 -6.63 -9.71 -3.18
N THR A 148 -7.28 -8.70 -2.63
CA THR A 148 -6.81 -7.89 -1.49
C THR A 148 -7.10 -8.59 -0.15
N ASP A 149 -6.58 -8.04 0.95
CA ASP A 149 -6.75 -8.57 2.32
C ASP A 149 -8.23 -8.69 2.74
N ASP A 150 -9.08 -7.79 2.24
CA ASP A 150 -10.54 -7.77 2.45
C ASP A 150 -11.32 -8.58 1.39
N GLY A 151 -10.62 -9.23 0.46
CA GLY A 151 -11.20 -10.17 -0.52
C GLY A 151 -11.79 -9.52 -1.77
N ILE A 152 -11.49 -8.26 -2.05
CA ILE A 152 -11.88 -7.54 -3.27
C ILE A 152 -10.92 -7.92 -4.40
N ASP A 153 -11.44 -8.17 -5.60
CA ASP A 153 -10.60 -8.45 -6.77
C ASP A 153 -10.15 -7.14 -7.43
N ALA A 154 -8.84 -6.95 -7.54
CA ALA A 154 -8.22 -5.79 -8.19
C ALA A 154 -8.19 -5.88 -9.72
N LYS A 155 -8.70 -6.98 -10.30
CA LYS A 155 -8.79 -7.13 -11.75
C LYS A 155 -9.53 -5.96 -12.41
N GLY A 156 -8.89 -5.37 -13.41
CA GLY A 156 -9.38 -4.20 -14.14
C GLY A 156 -8.95 -2.86 -13.55
N ALA A 157 -8.24 -2.85 -12.41
CA ALA A 157 -7.59 -1.66 -11.92
C ALA A 157 -6.52 -1.21 -12.94
N LEU A 158 -6.56 0.08 -13.27
CA LEU A 158 -5.75 0.70 -14.31
C LEU A 158 -5.30 2.08 -13.83
N VAL A 159 -4.03 2.38 -14.04
CA VAL A 159 -3.51 3.74 -14.02
C VAL A 159 -2.98 4.07 -15.41
N GLU A 160 -3.49 5.15 -16.01
CA GLU A 160 -3.14 5.60 -17.38
C GLU A 160 -1.98 6.60 -17.39
N THR A 161 -1.29 6.76 -16.27
CA THR A 161 -0.11 7.61 -16.15
C THR A 161 0.92 6.91 -15.30
N VAL A 162 2.16 6.92 -15.78
CA VAL A 162 3.33 6.43 -15.04
C VAL A 162 4.19 7.63 -14.69
N VAL A 163 4.60 7.70 -13.43
CA VAL A 163 5.54 8.71 -12.94
C VAL A 163 6.88 8.46 -13.64
N PRO A 164 7.45 9.46 -14.35
CA PRO A 164 8.67 9.25 -15.12
C PRO A 164 9.89 9.03 -14.23
N LEU A 165 10.88 8.28 -14.75
CA LEU A 165 12.14 7.96 -14.07
C LEU A 165 12.83 9.14 -13.37
N ALA A 166 12.88 10.31 -14.02
CA ALA A 166 13.58 11.49 -13.49
C ALA A 166 12.71 12.42 -12.62
N ALA A 167 11.55 11.96 -12.14
CA ALA A 167 10.63 12.80 -11.38
C ALA A 167 11.06 13.01 -9.92
N GLY A 168 11.80 12.05 -9.35
CA GLY A 168 12.00 11.96 -7.90
C GLY A 168 10.76 11.42 -7.17
N PRO A 169 10.89 11.02 -5.89
CA PRO A 169 9.81 10.40 -5.16
C PRO A 169 8.82 11.43 -4.61
N SER A 170 7.53 11.09 -4.63
CA SER A 170 6.46 11.84 -3.95
C SER A 170 5.66 10.94 -2.99
N ILE A 171 4.99 11.54 -2.01
CA ILE A 171 4.09 10.80 -1.10
C ILE A 171 2.77 10.52 -1.84
N VAL A 172 2.38 9.26 -1.92
CA VAL A 172 1.14 8.80 -2.57
C VAL A 172 0.01 8.67 -1.56
N LEU A 173 0.35 8.22 -0.35
CA LEU A 173 -0.60 7.95 0.71
C LEU A 173 -0.03 8.43 2.05
N ALA A 174 -0.89 8.98 2.90
CA ALA A 174 -0.54 9.29 4.28
C ALA A 174 -1.69 8.82 5.19
N GLU A 175 -1.41 7.81 6.00
CA GLU A 175 -2.38 7.16 6.88
C GLU A 175 -2.12 7.56 8.34
N HIS A 176 -3.19 7.85 9.06
CA HIS A 176 -3.17 8.16 10.48
C HIS A 176 -3.62 6.94 11.30
N TYR A 177 -2.80 6.57 12.28
CA TYR A 177 -3.07 5.48 13.22
C TYR A 177 -2.97 5.98 14.65
N LEU A 178 -4.01 5.76 15.45
CA LEU A 178 -3.94 5.96 16.90
C LEU A 178 -3.17 4.80 17.54
N ILE A 179 -2.12 5.08 18.30
CA ILE A 179 -1.33 4.01 18.94
C ILE A 179 -2.19 3.15 19.87
N SER A 180 -3.16 3.76 20.53
CA SER A 180 -4.10 3.05 21.41
C SER A 180 -5.01 2.06 20.68
N GLU A 181 -5.13 2.16 19.36
CA GLU A 181 -6.02 1.36 18.52
C GLU A 181 -5.27 0.35 17.65
N LEU A 182 -3.93 0.37 17.70
CA LEU A 182 -3.11 -0.57 16.95
C LEU A 182 -3.42 -2.02 17.34
N PRO A 183 -3.53 -2.94 16.35
CA PRO A 183 -3.75 -4.34 16.61
C PRO A 183 -2.66 -4.93 17.52
N THR A 184 -3.06 -5.89 18.36
CA THR A 184 -2.08 -6.65 19.15
C THR A 184 -1.17 -7.42 18.21
N GLY A 185 0.14 -7.13 18.25
CA GLY A 185 1.12 -7.72 17.34
C GLY A 185 1.42 -6.87 16.10
N SER A 186 1.05 -5.58 16.10
CA SER A 186 1.54 -4.64 15.10
C SER A 186 3.07 -4.62 15.04
N THR A 187 3.63 -4.38 13.85
CA THR A 187 5.07 -4.24 13.61
C THR A 187 5.56 -2.79 13.71
N ASP A 188 4.67 -1.83 13.98
CA ASP A 188 5.05 -0.41 14.06
C ASP A 188 6.20 -0.19 15.06
N GLU A 189 7.14 0.66 14.66
CA GLU A 189 8.37 0.90 15.42
C GLU A 189 8.27 2.10 16.37
N CYS A 190 7.16 2.85 16.31
CA CYS A 190 6.91 3.98 17.19
C CYS A 190 6.78 3.57 18.68
N PRO A 191 7.39 4.34 19.61
CA PRO A 191 7.25 4.10 21.04
C PRO A 191 5.78 4.13 21.51
N ALA A 192 5.41 3.23 22.41
CA ALA A 192 4.04 3.09 22.92
C ALA A 192 3.53 4.29 23.75
N ASP A 193 4.39 5.26 24.08
CA ASP A 193 4.03 6.52 24.76
C ASP A 193 3.75 7.68 23.78
N MET A 194 3.81 7.43 22.47
CA MET A 194 3.35 8.38 21.45
C MET A 194 1.82 8.32 21.31
N ASP A 195 1.21 9.39 20.79
CA ASP A 195 -0.25 9.49 20.67
C ASP A 195 -0.75 8.80 19.37
N HIS A 196 -0.09 9.10 18.25
CA HIS A 196 -0.43 8.54 16.94
C HIS A 196 0.77 8.48 16.00
N ILE A 197 0.62 7.70 14.93
CA ILE A 197 1.57 7.49 13.85
C ILE A 197 0.98 8.09 12.59
N ILE A 198 1.78 8.86 11.84
CA ILE A 198 1.49 9.15 10.44
C ILE A 198 2.40 8.26 9.60
N LYS A 199 1.83 7.28 8.91
CA LYS A 199 2.57 6.39 7.99
C LYS A 199 2.44 6.94 6.59
N THR A 200 3.56 7.22 5.94
CA THR A 200 3.57 7.65 4.54
C THR A 200 3.95 6.51 3.63
N THR A 201 3.27 6.37 2.49
CA THR A 201 3.71 5.53 1.37
C THR A 201 4.16 6.44 0.24
N TRP A 202 5.37 6.23 -0.24
CA TRP A 202 5.98 6.95 -1.36
C TRP A 202 5.79 6.20 -2.68
N GLU A 203 5.98 6.87 -3.81
CA GLU A 203 5.81 6.27 -5.15
C GLU A 203 6.75 5.08 -5.39
N GLY A 204 7.91 5.09 -4.75
CA GLY A 204 8.91 4.03 -4.73
C GLY A 204 9.81 4.17 -3.51
N GLY A 205 10.84 3.33 -3.43
CA GLY A 205 11.72 3.33 -2.26
C GLY A 205 12.34 4.70 -1.99
N VAL A 206 12.55 5.05 -0.72
CA VAL A 206 13.12 6.36 -0.35
C VAL A 206 14.31 6.24 0.58
N SER A 207 15.27 7.15 0.38
CA SER A 207 16.45 7.35 1.21
C SER A 207 16.74 8.84 1.35
N GLY A 208 17.74 9.21 2.14
CA GLY A 208 18.30 10.55 2.15
C GLY A 208 19.30 10.77 1.00
N PRO A 209 19.73 12.02 0.76
CA PRO A 209 20.53 12.35 -0.41
C PRO A 209 21.85 11.56 -0.49
N GLY A 210 22.14 10.99 -1.66
CA GLY A 210 23.25 10.08 -1.91
C GLY A 210 23.06 8.68 -1.34
N GLY A 211 21.82 8.21 -1.20
CA GLY A 211 21.48 6.93 -0.59
C GLY A 211 21.79 6.85 0.91
N ALA A 212 21.73 7.99 1.62
CA ALA A 212 21.97 8.03 3.05
C ALA A 212 20.74 7.54 3.82
N ASP A 213 20.92 7.07 5.05
CA ASP A 213 19.77 6.76 5.90
C ASP A 213 18.96 8.03 6.23
N LEU A 214 17.65 7.87 6.43
CA LEU A 214 16.81 8.97 6.91
C LEU A 214 17.22 9.37 8.33
N ASP A 215 17.25 10.67 8.59
CA ASP A 215 17.84 11.25 9.80
C ASP A 215 17.06 12.47 10.33
N GLU A 216 17.67 13.19 11.27
CA GLU A 216 17.10 14.38 11.88
C GLU A 216 16.70 15.47 10.87
N SER A 217 17.39 15.58 9.73
CA SER A 217 17.04 16.55 8.70
C SER A 217 15.69 16.24 8.05
N HIS A 218 15.37 14.96 7.90
CA HIS A 218 14.09 14.48 7.38
C HIS A 218 12.98 14.69 8.42
N ARG A 219 13.25 14.38 9.70
CA ARG A 219 12.31 14.61 10.80
C ARG A 219 11.91 16.09 10.93
N LEU A 220 12.90 16.99 10.84
CA LEU A 220 12.69 18.42 10.95
C LEU A 220 12.17 19.06 9.66
N GLY A 221 12.47 18.46 8.52
CA GLY A 221 12.10 18.93 7.19
C GLY A 221 10.73 18.46 6.71
N THR A 222 10.13 17.50 7.41
CA THR A 222 8.77 17.01 7.16
C THR A 222 7.82 17.44 8.26
N THR A 223 6.77 18.16 7.88
CA THR A 223 5.83 18.80 8.80
C THR A 223 4.42 18.24 8.66
N VAL A 224 3.70 18.14 9.77
CA VAL A 224 2.30 17.71 9.83
C VAL A 224 1.43 18.90 10.24
N GLU A 225 0.45 19.24 9.41
CA GLU A 225 -0.59 20.20 9.72
C GLU A 225 -1.74 19.50 10.44
N TYR A 226 -2.28 20.16 11.48
CA TYR A 226 -3.41 19.69 12.26
C TYR A 226 -4.66 20.51 11.95
N ALA A 227 -5.84 19.93 12.17
CA ALA A 227 -7.14 20.62 12.01
C ALA A 227 -7.26 21.88 12.88
N SER A 228 -6.47 22.00 13.96
CA SER A 228 -6.35 23.20 14.79
C SER A 228 -5.64 24.37 14.08
N GLY A 229 -5.01 24.13 12.93
CA GLY A 229 -4.11 25.04 12.23
C GLY A 229 -2.67 25.02 12.78
N GLU A 230 -2.36 24.14 13.72
CA GLU A 230 -0.99 23.96 14.21
C GLU A 230 -0.17 23.13 13.24
N VAL A 231 1.09 23.51 13.04
CA VAL A 231 2.06 22.74 12.26
C VAL A 231 3.11 22.19 13.21
N ARG A 232 3.31 20.88 13.17
CA ARG A 232 4.23 20.15 14.05
C ARG A 232 5.22 19.33 13.22
N VAL A 233 6.26 18.85 13.88
CA VAL A 233 7.19 17.84 13.34
C VAL A 233 7.07 16.59 14.21
N ALA A 234 7.41 15.43 13.65
CA ALA A 234 7.40 14.17 14.39
C ALA A 234 8.40 14.20 15.54
N THR A 235 8.11 13.50 16.63
CA THR A 235 9.04 13.32 17.76
C THR A 235 10.18 12.39 17.36
N LEU A 236 9.90 11.40 16.52
CA LEU A 236 10.83 10.38 16.03
C LEU A 236 10.41 9.96 14.61
N LEU A 237 11.38 9.51 13.80
CA LEU A 237 11.13 8.69 12.62
C LEU A 237 11.34 7.23 12.98
N ALA A 238 10.41 6.39 12.58
CA ALA A 238 10.51 4.93 12.69
C ALA A 238 10.37 4.33 11.29
N ASP A 239 10.71 3.06 11.13
CA ASP A 239 10.64 2.37 9.84
C ASP A 239 11.36 3.16 8.73
N ALA A 240 12.64 3.44 8.97
CA ALA A 240 13.42 4.40 8.20
C ALA A 240 14.67 3.79 7.56
N PHE A 241 14.88 2.48 7.73
CA PHE A 241 16.18 1.82 7.52
C PHE A 241 16.11 0.48 6.77
N ASP A 242 15.00 0.19 6.10
CA ASP A 242 14.79 -1.08 5.40
C ASP A 242 14.86 -0.93 3.85
N ASN A 243 14.91 0.31 3.35
CA ASN A 243 14.97 0.73 1.94
C ASN A 243 13.69 0.47 1.15
N ASP A 244 12.56 0.43 1.84
CA ASP A 244 11.26 0.36 1.20
C ASP A 244 10.68 1.77 0.93
N ASN A 245 9.38 1.83 0.62
CA ASN A 245 8.67 3.07 0.32
C ASN A 245 7.78 3.56 1.46
N HIS A 246 7.99 3.11 2.68
CA HIS A 246 7.28 3.55 3.87
C HIS A 246 8.19 4.36 4.80
N VAL A 247 7.56 5.26 5.55
CA VAL A 247 8.21 6.01 6.63
C VAL A 247 7.17 6.30 7.70
N GLU A 248 7.49 6.04 8.96
CA GLU A 248 6.63 6.34 10.10
C GLU A 248 7.05 7.62 10.82
N PHE A 249 6.09 8.52 11.04
CA PHE A 249 6.25 9.75 11.79
C PHE A 249 5.53 9.63 13.15
N CYS A 250 6.28 9.36 14.21
CA CYS A 250 5.74 9.19 15.55
C CYS A 250 5.45 10.54 16.20
N MET A 251 4.20 10.80 16.57
CA MET A 251 3.78 12.08 17.13
C MET A 251 3.40 11.96 18.61
N SER A 252 3.99 12.78 19.47
CA SER A 252 3.69 12.81 20.91
C SER A 252 2.70 13.91 21.30
N ALA A 253 1.86 14.36 20.37
CA ALA A 253 0.91 15.43 20.62
C ALA A 253 -0.47 15.08 20.07
N PRO A 254 -1.53 15.17 20.88
CA PRO A 254 -2.88 14.79 20.45
C PRO A 254 -3.44 15.82 19.45
N GLY A 255 -4.46 15.39 18.72
CA GLY A 255 -5.20 16.21 17.75
C GLY A 255 -5.29 15.52 16.40
N GLU A 256 -6.10 16.09 15.52
CA GLU A 256 -6.38 15.53 14.20
C GLU A 256 -5.37 16.03 13.15
N PRO A 257 -4.48 15.16 12.64
CA PRO A 257 -3.61 15.50 11.52
C PRO A 257 -4.43 15.59 10.22
N VAL A 258 -4.16 16.57 9.37
CA VAL A 258 -4.91 16.78 8.11
C VAL A 258 -4.04 16.75 6.87
N ALA A 259 -2.76 17.06 7.00
CA ALA A 259 -1.81 17.00 5.90
C ALA A 259 -0.39 16.78 6.41
N ILE A 260 0.42 16.10 5.61
CA ILE A 260 1.86 15.97 5.80
C ILE A 260 2.58 16.59 4.61
N THR A 261 3.66 17.31 4.86
CA THR A 261 4.44 18.02 3.84
C THR A 261 5.91 17.68 3.99
N ALA A 262 6.50 17.07 2.96
CA ALA A 262 7.92 16.83 2.85
C ALA A 262 8.60 18.02 2.14
N GLY A 263 9.62 18.60 2.77
CA GLY A 263 10.47 19.62 2.16
C GLY A 263 11.21 19.11 0.92
N SER A 264 11.54 20.01 -0.01
CA SER A 264 12.29 19.65 -1.23
C SER A 264 13.72 19.21 -0.94
N GLY A 265 14.22 18.22 -1.69
CA GLY A 265 15.60 17.77 -1.63
C GLY A 265 15.97 17.00 -0.37
N LEU A 266 14.97 16.47 0.34
CA LEU A 266 15.14 15.66 1.54
C LEU A 266 15.19 14.18 1.21
N TYR A 267 14.32 13.71 0.32
CA TYR A 267 14.18 12.30 -0.02
C TYR A 267 14.73 12.05 -1.43
N GLU A 268 15.40 10.92 -1.62
CA GLU A 268 16.01 10.45 -2.86
C GLU A 268 15.46 9.06 -3.19
N ASP A 269 15.04 8.87 -4.43
CA ASP A 269 14.65 7.54 -4.93
C ASP A 269 15.88 6.69 -5.31
N PRO A 270 15.72 5.39 -5.64
CA PRO A 270 16.85 4.53 -5.98
C PRO A 270 17.58 4.93 -7.27
N ASN A 271 16.97 5.77 -8.13
CA ASN A 271 17.61 6.31 -9.33
C ASN A 271 18.48 7.55 -9.03
N GLY A 272 18.41 8.08 -7.81
CA GLY A 272 19.18 9.24 -7.36
C GLY A 272 18.47 10.57 -7.62
N ASP A 273 17.16 10.55 -7.88
CA ASP A 273 16.38 11.76 -8.09
C ASP A 273 15.76 12.24 -6.77
N LEU A 274 15.92 13.54 -6.51
CA LEU A 274 15.46 14.17 -5.28
C LEU A 274 14.00 14.60 -5.36
N ASN A 275 13.28 14.46 -4.25
CA ASN A 275 11.90 14.91 -4.14
C ASN A 275 11.77 16.43 -4.30
N VAL A 276 10.65 16.85 -4.86
CA VAL A 276 10.20 18.25 -4.77
C VAL A 276 9.35 18.47 -3.52
N LEU A 277 9.02 19.73 -3.22
CA LEU A 277 8.08 20.03 -2.13
C LEU A 277 6.77 19.31 -2.44
N HIS A 278 6.32 18.46 -1.54
CA HIS A 278 5.12 17.67 -1.75
C HIS A 278 4.27 17.63 -0.48
N THR A 279 2.97 17.77 -0.65
CA THR A 279 1.98 17.74 0.43
C THR A 279 0.94 16.68 0.11
N GLN A 280 0.66 15.83 1.09
CA GLN A 280 -0.35 14.78 1.00
C GLN A 280 -1.38 14.96 2.11
N VAL A 281 -2.66 14.74 1.77
CA VAL A 281 -3.74 14.71 2.75
C VAL A 281 -3.58 13.47 3.63
N VAL A 282 -3.70 13.67 4.93
CA VAL A 282 -3.70 12.57 5.89
C VAL A 282 -5.12 12.05 6.02
N ILE A 283 -5.28 10.73 5.97
CA ILE A 283 -6.56 10.05 6.12
C ILE A 283 -6.49 9.03 7.25
N ASP A 284 -7.59 8.82 7.95
CA ASP A 284 -7.65 7.82 9.00
C ASP A 284 -7.53 6.42 8.40
N ALA A 285 -6.63 5.60 8.94
CA ALA A 285 -6.41 4.25 8.41
C ALA A 285 -7.67 3.37 8.51
N HIS A 286 -8.50 3.59 9.53
CA HIS A 286 -9.79 2.91 9.68
C HIS A 286 -10.80 3.27 8.57
N GLU A 287 -10.64 4.38 7.86
CA GLU A 287 -11.49 4.72 6.70
C GLU A 287 -11.13 3.90 5.45
N LEU A 288 -9.98 3.22 5.45
CA LEU A 288 -9.52 2.38 4.34
C LEU A 288 -9.82 0.88 4.51
N THR A 289 -10.36 0.48 5.65
CA THR A 289 -10.80 -0.90 5.94
C THR A 289 -12.29 -0.90 6.27
N PRO A 290 -13.17 -1.51 5.46
CA PRO A 290 -14.56 -1.78 5.85
C PRO A 290 -14.68 -2.73 7.04
#